data_AF-A0A9D8WGK6-F1
#
_entry.id   AF-A0A9D8WGK6-F1
#
_cell.length_a   1.000
_cell.length_b   1.000
_cell.length_c   1.000
_cell.angle_alpha   90.00
_cell.angle_beta   90.00
_cell.angle_gamma   90.00
#
_symmetry.space_group_name_H-M   'P 1'
#
loop_
_entity.id
_entity.type
_entity.pdbx_description
1 polymer ?
#
loop_
_entity_poly.entity_id
_entity_poly.type
_entity_poly.pdbx_seq_one_letter_code
_entity_poly.pdbx_strand_id
1 'polypeptide(L)'
;MKSRILIYGVDSFMGALASRAAMRGRIAHVAAGRNIAGVAQHAAALAKETGDTFAEPRTFTLGDKTRIASQLDDVGVVVNCMPLEGTDMLALLDACLDSETHYIDLTSERAQVAALVAHDELAKRAKTMVMAGAGFDYAAVDAVAERLAQILRGARAITIAVKRGPPTIAEAKRLVAALGAEGETVKNGQFVPARAGERTLEIDFGDGPEVAHLAPWRGEMTGARHRGTYSTMESYEVLPERAVRVLEKGKLGAKLFARGWGVKRLERKLSRGRLSPTAADLKNGRAAVWGEARSPDGGTVRARLETPQAHLYSAEAAILLARRTLQGAAKPGFQLPFAVAGAALIEEIPGTHWREIADPEEDLEAEPAPALALGRAEPERA
;
A
#
# COMPACT_ATOMS: atom_id res chain seq x y z
N MET A 1 7.04 12.91 28.91
CA MET A 1 5.98 12.38 28.02
C MET A 1 6.48 12.53 26.60
N LYS A 2 6.63 11.41 25.88
CA LYS A 2 7.09 11.44 24.49
C LYS A 2 6.00 12.03 23.61
N SER A 3 6.35 12.99 22.76
CA SER A 3 5.36 13.81 22.05
C SER A 3 5.73 14.11 20.60
N ARG A 4 6.84 13.57 20.10
CA ARG A 4 7.32 13.87 18.75
C ARG A 4 7.08 12.71 17.80
N ILE A 5 6.82 13.07 16.54
CA ILE A 5 6.87 12.13 15.42
C ILE A 5 8.27 12.23 14.81
N LEU A 6 8.91 11.08 14.60
CA LEU A 6 10.14 10.96 13.84
C LEU A 6 9.85 10.27 12.51
N ILE A 7 10.22 10.92 11.41
CA ILE A 7 10.12 10.36 10.07
C ILE A 7 11.52 9.91 9.67
N TYR A 8 11.74 8.61 9.54
CA TYR A 8 13.04 8.04 9.20
C TYR A 8 13.15 7.80 7.70
N GLY A 9 14.24 8.27 7.08
CA GLY A 9 14.49 8.22 5.64
C GLY A 9 14.10 9.47 4.87
N VAL A 10 14.14 10.66 5.47
CA VAL A 10 13.78 11.93 4.78
C VAL A 10 14.70 12.28 3.61
N ASP A 11 15.89 11.67 3.56
CA ASP A 11 16.84 11.72 2.45
C ASP A 11 16.46 10.80 1.28
N SER A 12 15.33 10.09 1.38
CA SER A 12 14.72 9.32 0.32
C SER A 12 13.47 10.01 -0.26
N PHE A 13 13.02 9.55 -1.42
CA PHE A 13 11.80 10.09 -2.04
C PHE A 13 10.56 9.97 -1.13
N MET A 14 10.31 8.80 -0.56
CA MET A 14 9.13 8.58 0.28
C MET A 14 9.20 9.33 1.61
N GLY A 15 10.36 9.34 2.28
CA GLY A 15 10.50 10.11 3.51
C GLY A 15 10.39 11.62 3.27
N ALA A 16 10.93 12.13 2.16
CA ALA A 16 10.77 13.52 1.78
C ALA A 16 9.31 13.89 1.47
N LEU A 17 8.54 12.98 0.86
CA LEU A 17 7.10 13.16 0.65
C LEU A 17 6.32 13.15 1.96
N ALA A 18 6.57 12.19 2.85
CA ALA A 18 5.92 12.09 4.16
C ALA A 18 6.24 13.32 5.02
N SER A 19 7.49 13.78 5.03
CA SER A 19 7.89 14.99 5.75
C SER A 19 7.21 16.25 5.20
N ARG A 20 7.01 16.35 3.88
CA ARG A 20 6.18 17.42 3.28
C ARG A 20 4.70 17.30 3.63
N ALA A 21 4.15 16.09 3.71
CA ALA A 21 2.79 15.86 4.17
C ALA A 21 2.60 16.33 5.63
N ALA A 22 3.55 15.99 6.52
CA ALA A 22 3.58 16.49 7.89
C ALA A 22 3.64 18.02 7.94
N MET A 23 4.50 18.65 7.14
CA MET A 23 4.57 20.10 7.05
C MET A 23 3.24 20.73 6.58
N ARG A 24 2.62 20.21 5.52
CA ARG A 24 1.30 20.70 5.05
C ARG A 24 0.22 20.57 6.12
N GLY A 25 0.26 19.48 6.88
CA GLY A 25 -0.59 19.27 8.06
C GLY A 25 -0.22 20.10 9.28
N ARG A 26 0.80 20.98 9.19
CA ARG A 26 1.36 21.79 10.27
C ARG A 26 1.87 20.97 11.46
N ILE A 27 2.39 19.77 11.19
CA ILE A 27 2.92 18.84 12.18
C ILE A 27 4.44 19.00 12.23
N ALA A 28 4.92 19.58 13.34
CA ALA A 28 6.34 19.59 13.64
C ALA A 28 6.84 18.16 13.88
N HIS A 29 8.00 17.82 13.31
CA HIS A 29 8.52 16.46 13.35
C HIS A 29 10.05 16.45 13.34
N VAL A 30 10.60 15.31 13.74
CA VAL A 30 12.02 15.00 13.57
C VAL A 30 12.20 14.40 12.18
N ALA A 31 12.98 15.07 11.35
CA ALA A 31 13.36 14.62 10.02
C ALA A 31 14.67 13.83 10.13
N ALA A 32 14.59 12.50 10.04
CA ALA A 32 15.70 11.62 10.32
C ALA A 32 16.14 10.76 9.14
N GLY A 33 17.37 10.30 9.17
CA GLY A 33 17.95 9.43 8.15
C GLY A 33 19.41 9.09 8.45
N ARG A 34 20.06 8.38 7.52
CA ARG A 34 21.46 7.95 7.67
C ARG A 34 22.45 8.97 7.14
N ASN A 35 22.06 9.75 6.14
CA ASN A 35 22.93 10.70 5.46
C ASN A 35 22.83 12.10 6.09
N ILE A 36 23.89 12.53 6.78
CA ILE A 36 23.95 13.84 7.45
C ILE A 36 23.60 14.99 6.47
N ALA A 37 24.22 14.99 5.29
CA ALA A 37 24.03 16.04 4.30
C ALA A 37 22.60 16.02 3.73
N GLY A 38 22.08 14.84 3.37
CA GLY A 38 20.74 14.69 2.82
C GLY A 38 19.64 15.11 3.81
N VAL A 39 19.79 14.72 5.08
CA VAL A 39 18.85 15.09 6.15
C VAL A 39 18.88 16.61 6.38
N ALA A 40 20.07 17.21 6.51
CA ALA A 40 20.21 18.65 6.69
C ALA A 40 19.67 19.45 5.50
N GLN A 41 19.97 19.02 4.27
CA GLN A 41 19.47 19.65 3.05
C GLN A 41 17.94 19.62 2.98
N HIS A 42 17.31 18.48 3.33
CA HIS A 42 15.86 18.36 3.35
C HIS A 42 15.21 19.29 4.37
N ALA A 43 15.72 19.31 5.62
CA ALA A 43 15.21 20.21 6.66
C ALA A 43 15.36 21.69 6.27
N ALA A 44 16.52 22.08 5.73
CA ALA A 44 16.76 23.45 5.26
C ALA A 44 15.84 23.83 4.07
N ALA A 45 15.57 22.89 3.17
CA ALA A 45 14.65 23.13 2.06
C ALA A 45 13.22 23.40 2.54
N LEU A 46 12.72 22.65 3.53
CA LEU A 46 11.40 22.89 4.14
C LEU A 46 11.32 24.23 4.87
N ALA A 47 12.37 24.58 5.63
CA ALA A 47 12.42 25.86 6.32
C ALA A 47 12.40 27.04 5.33
N LYS A 48 13.13 26.93 4.21
CA LYS A 48 13.12 27.93 3.14
C LYS A 48 11.75 28.03 2.45
N GLU A 49 11.07 26.91 2.23
CA GLU A 49 9.75 26.87 1.58
C GLU A 49 8.66 27.55 2.42
N THR A 50 8.74 27.42 3.74
CA THR A 50 7.67 27.83 4.66
C THR A 50 7.96 29.10 5.44
N GLY A 51 9.24 29.48 5.60
CA GLY A 51 9.67 30.53 6.52
C GLY A 51 9.73 30.09 8.00
N ASP A 52 9.33 28.85 8.30
CA ASP A 52 9.24 28.30 9.66
C ASP A 52 10.04 26.99 9.79
N THR A 53 10.49 26.66 10.99
CA THR A 53 11.21 25.41 11.24
C THR A 53 10.24 24.31 11.69
N PHE A 54 9.72 23.53 10.73
CA PHE A 54 8.86 22.37 11.00
C PHE A 54 9.61 21.05 11.19
N ALA A 55 10.79 20.93 10.59
CA ALA A 55 11.55 19.68 10.51
C ALA A 55 12.89 19.81 11.24
N GLU A 56 13.01 19.18 12.39
CA GLU A 56 14.29 19.11 13.11
C GLU A 56 15.16 17.99 12.52
N PRO A 57 16.36 18.28 12.00
CA PRO A 57 17.22 17.25 11.44
C PRO A 57 17.82 16.37 12.55
N ARG A 58 17.76 15.04 12.38
CA ARG A 58 18.41 14.08 13.29
C ARG A 58 19.04 12.92 12.51
N THR A 59 20.33 12.71 12.67
CA THR A 59 21.04 11.68 11.88
C THR A 59 21.55 10.57 12.78
N PHE A 60 21.25 9.32 12.41
CA PHE A 60 21.80 8.13 13.06
C PHE A 60 21.80 6.93 12.11
N THR A 61 22.72 5.99 12.33
CA THR A 61 22.80 4.73 11.58
C THR A 61 22.12 3.60 12.37
N LEU A 62 21.86 2.47 11.70
CA LEU A 62 21.15 1.33 12.29
C LEU A 62 22.09 0.24 12.85
N GLY A 63 23.39 0.53 12.91
CA GLY A 63 24.42 -0.45 13.32
C GLY A 63 24.64 -0.56 14.83
N ASP A 64 24.00 0.28 15.64
CA ASP A 64 24.19 0.32 17.10
C ASP A 64 22.86 0.63 17.80
N LYS A 65 22.28 -0.40 18.42
CA LYS A 65 20.97 -0.33 19.09
C LYS A 65 20.93 0.71 20.20
N THR A 66 22.00 0.84 20.99
CA THR A 66 22.08 1.81 22.10
C THR A 66 22.07 3.24 21.57
N ARG A 67 22.76 3.48 20.44
CA ARG A 67 22.72 4.79 19.78
C ARG A 67 21.34 5.10 19.21
N ILE A 68 20.64 4.13 18.64
CA ILE A 68 19.27 4.35 18.14
C ILE A 68 18.35 4.73 19.31
N ALA A 69 18.39 3.99 20.43
CA ALA A 69 17.52 4.23 21.57
C ALA A 69 17.62 5.67 22.11
N SER A 70 18.84 6.22 22.24
CA SER A 70 19.03 7.61 22.68
C SER A 70 18.48 8.66 21.71
N GLN A 71 18.29 8.31 20.43
CA GLN A 71 17.64 9.19 19.46
C GLN A 71 16.11 9.17 19.57
N LEU A 72 15.54 8.29 20.41
CA LEU A 72 14.09 8.10 20.54
C LEU A 72 13.54 8.58 21.88
N ASP A 73 14.35 9.15 22.77
CA ASP A 73 13.94 9.54 24.13
C ASP A 73 12.76 10.54 24.15
N ASP A 74 12.68 11.44 23.17
CA ASP A 74 11.59 12.42 22.99
C ASP A 74 10.52 11.99 21.96
N VAL A 75 10.71 10.84 21.30
CA VAL A 75 9.91 10.38 20.15
C VAL A 75 8.79 9.44 20.60
N GLY A 76 7.53 9.84 20.37
CA GLY A 76 6.38 8.98 20.65
C GLY A 76 6.08 8.00 19.52
N VAL A 77 6.40 8.36 18.27
CA VAL A 77 6.13 7.55 17.08
C VAL A 77 7.26 7.68 16.07
N VAL A 78 7.79 6.55 15.59
CA VAL A 78 8.67 6.45 14.42
C VAL A 78 7.86 6.01 13.22
N VAL A 79 8.00 6.75 12.11
CA VAL A 79 7.51 6.38 10.77
C VAL A 79 8.72 6.02 9.92
N ASN A 80 8.91 4.73 9.66
CA ASN A 80 9.94 4.25 8.75
C ASN A 80 9.49 4.37 7.29
N CYS A 81 10.13 5.28 6.55
CA CYS A 81 9.92 5.48 5.11
C CYS A 81 11.00 4.84 4.24
N MET A 82 11.91 4.06 4.84
CA MET A 82 12.96 3.33 4.13
C MET A 82 12.57 1.86 3.95
N PRO A 83 12.90 1.25 2.80
CA PRO A 83 12.79 -0.21 2.62
C PRO A 83 13.93 -0.89 3.39
N LEU A 84 13.85 -0.89 4.72
CA LEU A 84 14.78 -1.60 5.59
C LEU A 84 14.48 -3.11 5.55
N GLU A 85 15.53 -3.92 5.60
CA GLU A 85 15.43 -5.37 5.56
C GLU A 85 16.37 -6.00 6.59
N GLY A 86 16.06 -7.23 7.01
CA GLY A 86 16.91 -8.02 7.91
C GLY A 86 17.29 -7.25 9.18
N THR A 87 18.59 -7.23 9.48
CA THR A 87 19.15 -6.64 10.71
C THR A 87 18.83 -5.15 10.86
N ASP A 88 18.84 -4.37 9.77
CA ASP A 88 18.58 -2.92 9.85
C ASP A 88 17.14 -2.64 10.30
N MET A 89 16.16 -3.38 9.76
CA MET A 89 14.76 -3.24 10.15
C MET A 89 14.55 -3.65 11.61
N LEU A 90 15.11 -4.81 12.00
CA LEU A 90 15.00 -5.32 13.37
C LEU A 90 15.68 -4.40 14.38
N ALA A 91 16.83 -3.83 14.06
CA ALA A 91 17.53 -2.90 14.94
C ALA A 91 16.69 -1.64 15.25
N LEU A 92 16.00 -1.09 14.24
CA LEU A 92 15.12 0.06 14.45
C LEU A 92 13.87 -0.33 15.23
N LEU A 93 13.24 -1.46 14.89
CA LEU A 93 12.07 -1.99 15.60
C LEU A 93 12.38 -2.24 17.08
N ASP A 94 13.46 -2.96 17.36
CA ASP A 94 13.87 -3.31 18.71
C ASP A 94 14.19 -2.07 19.55
N ALA A 95 14.84 -1.05 18.95
CA ALA A 95 15.07 0.22 19.64
C ALA A 95 13.75 0.96 19.94
N CYS A 96 12.76 0.86 19.05
CA CYS A 96 11.42 1.39 19.30
C CYS A 96 10.73 0.66 20.45
N LEU A 97 10.82 -0.68 20.49
CA LEU A 97 10.28 -1.49 21.58
C LEU A 97 10.94 -1.16 22.93
N ASP A 98 12.28 -1.15 22.98
CA ASP A 98 13.05 -0.85 24.20
C ASP A 98 12.78 0.55 24.75
N SER A 99 12.50 1.50 23.87
CA SER A 99 12.23 2.88 24.24
C SER A 99 10.74 3.18 24.42
N GLU A 100 9.85 2.19 24.33
CA GLU A 100 8.38 2.41 24.38
C GLU A 100 7.89 3.41 23.31
N THR A 101 8.50 3.38 22.12
CA THR A 101 8.19 4.25 20.98
C THR A 101 7.37 3.47 19.96
N HIS A 102 6.21 4.01 19.54
CA HIS A 102 5.39 3.36 18.51
C HIS A 102 6.09 3.28 17.16
N TYR A 103 5.93 2.16 16.46
CA TYR A 103 6.60 1.88 15.19
C TYR A 103 5.59 1.72 14.06
N ILE A 104 5.73 2.55 13.04
CA ILE A 104 4.92 2.54 11.82
C ILE A 104 5.87 2.36 10.63
N ASP A 105 5.61 1.37 9.79
CA ASP A 105 6.42 1.08 8.60
C ASP A 105 5.57 1.14 7.33
N LEU A 106 6.13 1.68 6.24
CA LEU A 106 5.52 1.71 4.91
C LEU A 106 5.62 0.38 4.13
N THR A 107 6.36 -0.60 4.65
CA THR A 107 6.58 -1.89 4.01
C THR A 107 5.28 -2.66 3.77
N SER A 108 5.17 -3.26 2.58
CA SER A 108 4.06 -4.14 2.19
C SER A 108 4.54 -5.53 1.75
N GLU A 109 5.85 -5.78 1.86
CA GLU A 109 6.47 -7.03 1.42
C GLU A 109 6.19 -8.15 2.43
N ARG A 110 5.78 -9.33 1.94
CA ARG A 110 5.29 -10.43 2.80
C ARG A 110 6.23 -10.81 3.93
N ALA A 111 7.54 -10.88 3.68
CA ALA A 111 8.53 -11.29 4.68
C ALA A 111 8.67 -10.27 5.81
N GLN A 112 8.72 -8.98 5.48
CA GLN A 112 8.84 -7.87 6.42
C GLN A 112 7.57 -7.73 7.25
N VAL A 113 6.40 -7.85 6.60
CA VAL A 113 5.11 -7.89 7.29
C VAL A 113 5.06 -9.06 8.27
N ALA A 114 5.42 -10.26 7.83
CA ALA A 114 5.42 -11.44 8.69
C ALA A 114 6.35 -11.26 9.91
N ALA A 115 7.51 -10.63 9.70
CA ALA A 115 8.41 -10.27 10.79
C ALA A 115 7.73 -9.29 11.76
N LEU A 116 7.10 -8.21 11.29
CA LEU A 116 6.40 -7.25 12.15
C LEU A 116 5.23 -7.88 12.92
N VAL A 117 4.44 -8.74 12.27
CA VAL A 117 3.37 -9.52 12.90
C VAL A 117 3.92 -10.44 13.99
N ALA A 118 5.08 -11.08 13.77
CA ALA A 118 5.70 -11.95 14.76
C ALA A 118 6.14 -11.20 16.04
N HIS A 119 6.24 -9.87 16.01
CA HIS A 119 6.57 -9.05 17.19
C HIS A 119 5.34 -8.61 17.99
N ASP A 120 4.12 -9.07 17.65
CA ASP A 120 2.88 -8.68 18.33
C ASP A 120 2.96 -8.82 19.86
N GLU A 121 3.41 -9.96 20.37
CA GLU A 121 3.51 -10.21 21.81
C GLU A 121 4.61 -9.37 22.50
N LEU A 122 5.75 -9.15 21.84
CA LEU A 122 6.80 -8.29 22.36
C LEU A 122 6.33 -6.83 22.43
N ALA A 123 5.66 -6.37 21.38
CA ALA A 123 5.06 -5.04 21.31
C ALA A 123 3.99 -4.82 22.39
N LYS A 124 3.13 -5.81 22.65
CA LYS A 124 2.17 -5.76 23.77
C LYS A 124 2.86 -5.60 25.13
N ARG A 125 3.91 -6.39 25.39
CA ARG A 125 4.68 -6.31 26.65
C ARG A 125 5.37 -4.96 26.82
N ALA A 126 5.92 -4.41 25.74
CA ALA A 126 6.53 -3.09 25.70
C ALA A 126 5.51 -1.93 25.68
N LYS A 127 4.20 -2.22 25.67
CA LYS A 127 3.11 -1.23 25.54
C LYS A 127 3.23 -0.37 24.27
N THR A 128 3.78 -0.96 23.22
CA THR A 128 4.10 -0.29 21.96
C THR A 128 3.21 -0.82 20.84
N MET A 129 2.73 0.07 19.98
CA MET A 129 2.10 -0.29 18.72
C MET A 129 3.17 -0.57 17.65
N VAL A 130 2.97 -1.63 16.87
CA VAL A 130 3.73 -1.94 15.66
C VAL A 130 2.77 -1.98 14.47
N MET A 131 3.13 -1.39 13.34
CA MET A 131 2.30 -1.37 12.14
C MET A 131 3.15 -1.56 10.90
N ALA A 132 2.65 -2.40 9.98
CA ALA A 132 3.14 -2.49 8.61
C ALA A 132 2.17 -1.80 7.65
N GLY A 133 2.66 -1.41 6.48
CA GLY A 133 1.83 -0.92 5.39
C GLY A 133 1.11 0.40 5.70
N ALA A 134 1.81 1.38 6.24
CA ALA A 134 1.23 2.71 6.52
C ALA A 134 0.93 3.57 5.26
N GLY A 135 0.68 2.95 4.12
CA GLY A 135 0.43 3.63 2.84
C GLY A 135 -0.56 2.90 1.94
N PHE A 136 -0.59 3.23 0.65
CA PHE A 136 -1.61 2.75 -0.30
C PHE A 136 -1.82 1.24 -0.25
N ASP A 137 -0.74 0.46 -0.22
CA ASP A 137 -0.79 -0.99 -0.30
C ASP A 137 -1.56 -1.69 0.83
N TYR A 138 -1.74 -1.00 1.95
CA TYR A 138 -2.38 -1.52 3.16
C TYR A 138 -3.43 -0.54 3.66
N ALA A 139 -3.11 0.72 3.94
CA ALA A 139 -4.07 1.67 4.48
C ALA A 139 -5.28 1.88 3.56
N ALA A 140 -5.10 1.91 2.23
CA ALA A 140 -6.24 1.96 1.30
C ALA A 140 -6.95 0.60 1.19
N VAL A 141 -6.20 -0.50 1.17
CA VAL A 141 -6.75 -1.86 1.06
C VAL A 141 -7.55 -2.27 2.29
N ASP A 142 -7.01 -2.02 3.47
CA ASP A 142 -7.62 -2.25 4.78
C ASP A 142 -8.89 -1.42 4.93
N ALA A 143 -8.89 -0.17 4.48
CA ALA A 143 -10.10 0.65 4.41
C ALA A 143 -11.21 0.03 3.55
N VAL A 144 -10.87 -0.54 2.38
CA VAL A 144 -11.83 -1.28 1.53
C VAL A 144 -12.30 -2.56 2.22
N ALA A 145 -11.38 -3.34 2.78
CA ALA A 145 -11.70 -4.59 3.45
C ALA A 145 -12.64 -4.39 4.66
N GLU A 146 -12.39 -3.37 5.47
CA GLU A 146 -13.21 -3.01 6.63
C GLU A 146 -14.56 -2.42 6.21
N ARG A 147 -14.60 -1.60 5.15
CA ARG A 147 -15.87 -1.10 4.61
C ARG A 147 -16.76 -2.27 4.15
N LEU A 148 -16.19 -3.23 3.44
CA LEU A 148 -16.92 -4.42 2.98
C LEU A 148 -17.41 -5.28 4.16
N ALA A 149 -16.61 -5.43 5.21
CA ALA A 149 -17.00 -6.18 6.41
C ALA A 149 -18.14 -5.50 7.19
N GLN A 150 -18.20 -4.17 7.16
CA GLN A 150 -19.27 -3.39 7.76
C GLN A 150 -20.59 -3.51 7.00
N ILE A 151 -20.53 -3.58 5.67
CA ILE A 151 -21.70 -3.73 4.78
C ILE A 151 -22.22 -5.17 4.86
N LEU A 152 -21.39 -6.16 4.52
CA LEU A 152 -21.74 -7.58 4.53
C LEU A 152 -21.22 -8.24 5.80
N ARG A 153 -21.97 -8.03 6.89
CA ARG A 153 -21.65 -8.67 8.18
C ARG A 153 -21.67 -10.18 8.03
N GLY A 154 -20.57 -10.84 8.41
CA GLY A 154 -20.42 -12.29 8.28
C GLY A 154 -19.74 -12.75 7.00
N ALA A 155 -19.28 -11.83 6.14
CA ALA A 155 -18.38 -12.16 5.04
C ALA A 155 -17.16 -12.95 5.53
N ARG A 156 -16.80 -14.01 4.79
CA ARG A 156 -15.68 -14.91 5.10
C ARG A 156 -14.64 -14.97 4.01
N ALA A 157 -14.98 -14.55 2.80
CA ALA A 157 -14.05 -14.43 1.69
C ALA A 157 -13.94 -12.98 1.23
N ILE A 158 -12.75 -12.56 0.85
CA ILE A 158 -12.50 -11.27 0.20
C ILE A 158 -11.51 -11.43 -0.94
N THR A 159 -11.81 -10.74 -2.04
CA THR A 159 -10.90 -10.54 -3.16
C THR A 159 -10.61 -9.05 -3.25
N ILE A 160 -9.33 -8.68 -3.20
CA ILE A 160 -8.87 -7.30 -3.41
C ILE A 160 -8.13 -7.24 -4.73
N ALA A 161 -8.33 -6.16 -5.49
CA ALA A 161 -7.53 -5.83 -6.65
C ALA A 161 -7.05 -4.39 -6.59
N VAL A 162 -5.81 -4.14 -6.99
CA VAL A 162 -5.23 -2.80 -7.03
C VAL A 162 -4.80 -2.41 -8.44
N LYS A 163 -5.01 -1.14 -8.78
CA LYS A 163 -4.51 -0.49 -9.99
C LYS A 163 -3.68 0.71 -9.58
N ARG A 164 -2.48 0.85 -10.14
CA ARG A 164 -1.58 1.98 -9.88
C ARG A 164 -0.80 2.39 -11.11
N GLY A 165 -0.18 3.56 -11.02
CA GLY A 165 0.68 4.08 -12.08
C GLY A 165 1.98 3.28 -12.30
N PRO A 166 2.77 3.68 -13.31
CA PRO A 166 3.98 2.96 -13.70
C PRO A 166 5.05 2.96 -12.59
N PRO A 167 5.79 1.85 -12.43
CA PRO A 167 6.74 1.68 -11.33
C PRO A 167 8.03 2.50 -11.55
N THR A 168 8.65 2.87 -10.44
CA THR A 168 10.05 3.33 -10.36
C THR A 168 11.04 2.19 -10.59
N ILE A 169 12.34 2.48 -10.64
CA ILE A 169 13.43 1.48 -10.70
C ILE A 169 13.35 0.52 -9.51
N ALA A 170 13.14 1.04 -8.30
CA ALA A 170 13.08 0.21 -7.10
C ALA A 170 11.83 -0.70 -7.11
N GLU A 171 10.67 -0.15 -7.46
CA GLU A 171 9.43 -0.93 -7.58
C GLU A 171 9.48 -1.94 -8.72
N ALA A 172 10.07 -1.59 -9.86
CA ALA A 172 10.25 -2.52 -10.97
C ALA A 172 11.14 -3.70 -10.59
N LYS A 173 12.23 -3.45 -9.84
CA LYS A 173 13.09 -4.52 -9.32
C LYS A 173 12.32 -5.45 -8.38
N ARG A 174 11.56 -4.89 -7.44
CA ARG A 174 10.73 -5.68 -6.50
C ARG A 174 9.66 -6.47 -7.24
N LEU A 175 8.93 -5.84 -8.15
CA LEU A 175 7.94 -6.51 -8.98
C LEU A 175 8.56 -7.66 -9.76
N VAL A 176 9.68 -7.46 -10.46
CA VAL A 176 10.33 -8.53 -11.23
C VAL A 176 10.80 -9.68 -10.33
N ALA A 177 11.34 -9.40 -9.15
CA ALA A 177 11.67 -10.45 -8.19
C ALA A 177 10.41 -11.23 -7.75
N ALA A 178 9.32 -10.52 -7.47
CA ALA A 178 8.05 -11.10 -7.04
C ALA A 178 7.39 -11.97 -8.12
N LEU A 179 7.47 -11.59 -9.39
CA LEU A 179 6.94 -12.39 -10.51
C LEU A 179 7.61 -13.77 -10.62
N GLY A 180 8.86 -13.88 -10.17
CA GLY A 180 9.63 -15.14 -10.19
C GLY A 180 9.57 -15.94 -8.89
N ALA A 181 8.98 -15.39 -7.83
CA ALA A 181 8.92 -16.01 -6.51
C ALA A 181 7.62 -16.79 -6.30
N GLU A 182 7.65 -17.75 -5.38
CA GLU A 182 6.41 -18.35 -4.85
C GLU A 182 5.78 -17.39 -3.83
N GLY A 183 4.46 -17.25 -3.94
CA GLY A 183 3.64 -16.47 -3.02
C GLY A 183 2.61 -17.35 -2.35
N GLU A 184 1.71 -16.72 -1.60
CA GLU A 184 0.63 -17.41 -0.91
C GLU A 184 -0.69 -16.65 -1.04
N THR A 185 -1.79 -17.38 -0.99
CA THR A 185 -3.14 -16.86 -0.72
C THR A 185 -3.59 -17.40 0.63
N VAL A 186 -4.72 -16.93 1.14
CA VAL A 186 -5.34 -17.54 2.33
C VAL A 186 -6.63 -18.23 1.92
N LYS A 187 -6.81 -19.49 2.31
CA LYS A 187 -8.03 -20.25 2.09
C LYS A 187 -8.43 -20.95 3.38
N ASN A 188 -9.65 -20.73 3.84
CA ASN A 188 -10.19 -21.32 5.08
C ASN A 188 -9.26 -21.16 6.30
N GLY A 189 -8.60 -20.01 6.41
CA GLY A 189 -7.67 -19.74 7.49
C GLY A 189 -6.38 -20.55 7.36
N GLN A 190 -5.93 -20.93 6.16
CA GLN A 190 -4.61 -21.52 5.92
C GLN A 190 -3.90 -20.82 4.76
N PHE A 191 -2.59 -20.62 4.88
CA PHE A 191 -1.79 -20.13 3.76
C PHE A 191 -1.67 -21.24 2.72
N VAL A 192 -1.92 -20.92 1.46
CA VAL A 192 -1.88 -21.85 0.33
C VAL A 192 -0.92 -21.30 -0.71
N PRO A 193 0.09 -22.08 -1.16
CA PRO A 193 1.02 -21.65 -2.20
C PRO A 193 0.28 -21.21 -3.47
N ALA A 194 0.75 -20.12 -4.07
CA ALA A 194 0.21 -19.56 -5.29
C ALA A 194 1.30 -18.87 -6.11
N ARG A 195 1.08 -18.74 -7.42
CA ARG A 195 2.01 -18.08 -8.34
C ARG A 195 1.42 -16.84 -8.97
N ALA A 196 2.31 -15.90 -9.26
CA ALA A 196 1.98 -14.68 -9.99
C ALA A 196 1.17 -14.98 -11.27
N GLY A 197 0.00 -14.36 -11.40
CA GLY A 197 -0.86 -14.46 -12.59
C GLY A 197 -1.37 -15.86 -12.92
N GLU A 198 -1.38 -16.81 -11.99
CA GLU A 198 -1.98 -18.13 -12.23
C GLU A 198 -3.52 -18.08 -12.36
N ARG A 199 -4.13 -17.01 -11.82
CA ARG A 199 -5.54 -16.62 -11.96
C ARG A 199 -5.61 -15.16 -12.39
N THR A 200 -6.68 -14.81 -13.09
CA THR A 200 -6.98 -13.45 -13.55
C THR A 200 -8.44 -13.11 -13.30
N LEU A 201 -8.73 -11.83 -13.12
CA LEU A 201 -10.08 -11.28 -13.01
C LEU A 201 -10.20 -10.07 -13.94
N GLU A 202 -11.36 -9.90 -14.55
CA GLU A 202 -11.70 -8.68 -15.26
C GLU A 202 -12.47 -7.76 -14.31
N ILE A 203 -11.95 -6.55 -14.10
CA ILE A 203 -12.43 -5.62 -13.08
C ILE A 203 -12.48 -4.22 -13.68
N ASP A 204 -13.61 -3.53 -13.48
CA ASP A 204 -13.73 -2.11 -13.83
C ASP A 204 -13.27 -1.20 -12.69
N PHE A 205 -12.17 -0.49 -12.91
CA PHE A 205 -11.63 0.48 -11.96
C PHE A 205 -12.20 1.91 -12.15
N GLY A 206 -13.17 2.09 -13.04
CA GLY A 206 -13.87 3.33 -13.36
C GLY A 206 -13.63 3.83 -14.79
N ASP A 207 -12.69 3.23 -15.51
CA ASP A 207 -12.31 3.60 -16.88
C ASP A 207 -12.54 2.43 -17.88
N GLY A 208 -13.41 1.48 -17.49
CA GLY A 208 -13.66 0.25 -18.22
C GLY A 208 -12.89 -0.96 -17.66
N PRO A 209 -13.23 -2.16 -18.15
CA PRO A 209 -12.69 -3.42 -17.64
C PRO A 209 -11.19 -3.55 -17.93
N GLU A 210 -10.44 -3.97 -16.90
CA GLU A 210 -9.02 -4.32 -16.97
C GLU A 210 -8.74 -5.68 -16.36
N VAL A 211 -7.71 -6.36 -16.87
CA VAL A 211 -7.29 -7.68 -16.37
C VAL A 211 -6.34 -7.51 -15.18
N ALA A 212 -6.85 -7.84 -13.99
CA ALA A 212 -6.07 -7.96 -12.78
C ALA A 212 -5.52 -9.39 -12.63
N HIS A 213 -4.27 -9.52 -12.20
CA HIS A 213 -3.55 -10.78 -12.08
C HIS A 213 -3.33 -11.12 -10.62
N LEU A 214 -3.48 -12.40 -10.25
CA LEU A 214 -3.21 -12.83 -8.87
C LEU A 214 -1.79 -12.40 -8.45
N ALA A 215 -1.71 -11.69 -7.33
CA ALA A 215 -0.52 -11.06 -6.78
C ALA A 215 -0.16 -11.64 -5.39
N PRO A 216 0.27 -12.92 -5.32
CA PRO A 216 0.40 -13.64 -4.05
C PRO A 216 1.66 -13.27 -3.23
N TRP A 217 2.45 -12.31 -3.71
CA TRP A 217 3.64 -11.81 -3.01
C TRP A 217 3.33 -10.71 -2.00
N ARG A 218 2.16 -10.08 -2.10
CA ARG A 218 1.82 -8.93 -1.28
C ARG A 218 1.47 -9.35 0.15
N GLY A 219 1.93 -8.57 1.13
CA GLY A 219 1.83 -8.95 2.54
C GLY A 219 0.47 -8.66 3.18
N GLU A 220 -0.41 -7.85 2.59
CA GLU A 220 -1.65 -7.37 3.25
C GLU A 220 -2.52 -8.50 3.75
N MET A 221 -2.56 -9.63 3.06
CA MET A 221 -3.33 -10.78 3.49
C MET A 221 -2.71 -11.47 4.71
N THR A 222 -1.38 -11.41 4.87
CA THR A 222 -0.69 -11.86 6.08
C THR A 222 -1.05 -10.99 7.28
N GLY A 223 -1.02 -9.66 7.12
CA GLY A 223 -1.41 -8.71 8.17
C GLY A 223 -2.90 -8.82 8.51
N ALA A 224 -3.77 -8.80 7.49
CA ALA A 224 -5.21 -8.89 7.65
C ALA A 224 -5.64 -10.19 8.32
N ARG A 225 -5.07 -11.34 7.93
CA ARG A 225 -5.36 -12.62 8.59
C ARG A 225 -5.09 -12.60 10.10
N HIS A 226 -4.09 -11.85 10.56
CA HIS A 226 -3.72 -11.83 11.98
C HIS A 226 -4.83 -11.22 12.87
N ARG A 227 -5.64 -10.30 12.34
CA ARG A 227 -6.70 -9.60 13.12
C ARG A 227 -8.07 -9.50 12.44
N GLY A 228 -8.21 -9.98 11.21
CA GLY A 228 -9.35 -9.73 10.34
C GLY A 228 -10.39 -10.85 10.36
N THR A 229 -11.57 -10.52 9.85
CA THR A 229 -12.74 -11.42 9.82
C THR A 229 -12.69 -12.46 8.69
N TYR A 230 -11.88 -12.21 7.65
CA TYR A 230 -11.84 -13.03 6.45
C TYR A 230 -10.97 -14.28 6.66
N SER A 231 -11.53 -15.45 6.35
CA SER A 231 -10.79 -16.71 6.34
C SER A 231 -10.28 -17.10 4.95
N THR A 232 -10.81 -16.48 3.89
CA THR A 232 -10.34 -16.71 2.52
C THR A 232 -10.03 -15.35 1.90
N MET A 233 -8.81 -15.17 1.40
CA MET A 233 -8.29 -13.90 0.94
C MET A 233 -7.41 -14.08 -0.29
N GLU A 234 -7.68 -13.29 -1.32
CA GLU A 234 -6.85 -13.18 -2.52
C GLU A 234 -6.57 -11.73 -2.88
N SER A 235 -5.35 -11.46 -3.33
CA SER A 235 -4.93 -10.15 -3.83
C SER A 235 -4.61 -10.23 -5.32
N TYR A 236 -5.03 -9.21 -6.07
CA TYR A 236 -4.80 -9.06 -7.49
C TYR A 236 -4.18 -7.68 -7.78
N GLU A 237 -3.44 -7.58 -8.87
CA GLU A 237 -2.88 -6.32 -9.35
C GLU A 237 -2.98 -6.20 -10.87
N VAL A 238 -3.33 -5.01 -11.35
CA VAL A 238 -3.21 -4.67 -12.78
C VAL A 238 -1.73 -4.49 -13.11
N LEU A 239 -1.18 -5.42 -13.88
CA LEU A 239 0.25 -5.46 -14.20
C LEU A 239 0.56 -4.75 -15.52
N PRO A 240 1.73 -4.10 -15.66
CA PRO A 240 2.18 -3.62 -16.95
C PRO A 240 2.29 -4.76 -17.96
N GLU A 241 1.87 -4.56 -19.21
CA GLU A 241 1.87 -5.61 -20.26
C GLU A 241 3.19 -6.39 -20.37
N ARG A 242 4.32 -5.70 -20.17
CA ARG A 242 5.66 -6.32 -20.26
C ARG A 242 5.90 -7.34 -19.13
N ALA A 243 5.31 -7.12 -17.96
CA ALA A 243 5.32 -8.07 -16.86
C ALA A 243 4.40 -9.26 -17.16
N VAL A 244 3.21 -9.01 -17.72
CA VAL A 244 2.25 -10.08 -18.12
C VAL A 244 2.90 -11.09 -19.05
N ARG A 245 3.69 -10.64 -20.04
CA ARG A 245 4.38 -11.54 -21.02
C ARG A 245 5.29 -12.61 -20.39
N VAL A 246 5.80 -12.39 -19.18
CA VAL A 246 6.63 -13.39 -18.50
C VAL A 246 5.84 -14.36 -17.61
N LEU A 247 4.54 -14.11 -17.43
CA LEU A 247 3.60 -14.99 -16.71
C LEU A 247 2.85 -15.95 -17.65
N GLU A 248 2.83 -15.67 -18.96
CA GLU A 248 2.11 -16.46 -19.96
C GLU A 248 2.67 -17.88 -20.11
N LYS A 249 1.99 -18.85 -19.49
CA LYS A 249 2.38 -20.27 -19.50
C LYS A 249 2.57 -20.79 -20.93
N GLY A 250 3.60 -21.62 -21.11
CA GLY A 250 3.92 -22.24 -22.40
C GLY A 250 4.76 -21.38 -23.34
N LYS A 251 4.79 -20.05 -23.17
CA LYS A 251 5.59 -19.16 -24.03
C LYS A 251 7.08 -19.22 -23.68
N LEU A 252 7.93 -19.04 -24.71
CA LEU A 252 9.39 -19.03 -24.55
C LEU A 252 9.86 -17.96 -23.55
N GLY A 253 9.20 -16.79 -23.54
CA GLY A 253 9.50 -15.70 -22.60
C GLY A 253 9.37 -16.12 -21.14
N ALA A 254 8.28 -16.78 -20.77
CA ALA A 254 8.06 -17.29 -19.41
C ALA A 254 9.11 -18.35 -19.03
N LYS A 255 9.44 -19.28 -19.95
CA LYS A 255 10.47 -20.32 -19.71
C LYS A 255 11.86 -19.71 -19.48
N LEU A 256 12.23 -18.69 -20.26
CA LEU A 256 13.49 -17.97 -20.11
C LEU A 256 13.51 -17.18 -18.79
N PHE A 257 12.43 -16.48 -18.48
CA PHE A 257 12.30 -15.71 -17.25
C PHE A 257 12.42 -16.59 -16.00
N ALA A 258 11.75 -17.74 -15.97
CA ALA A 258 11.86 -18.72 -14.88
C ALA A 258 13.29 -19.27 -14.68
N ARG A 259 14.15 -19.18 -15.70
CA ARG A 259 15.58 -19.50 -15.63
C ARG A 259 16.46 -18.30 -15.28
N GLY A 260 15.87 -17.16 -14.93
CA GLY A 260 16.55 -15.89 -14.64
C GLY A 260 16.97 -15.07 -15.87
N TRP A 261 16.64 -15.52 -17.08
CA TRP A 261 17.04 -14.82 -18.31
C TRP A 261 16.16 -13.60 -18.56
N GLY A 262 16.80 -12.47 -18.87
CA GLY A 262 16.09 -11.24 -19.22
C GLY A 262 15.60 -10.40 -18.04
N VAL A 263 15.85 -10.81 -16.78
CA VAL A 263 15.46 -10.09 -15.54
C VAL A 263 15.85 -8.61 -15.60
N LYS A 264 17.14 -8.28 -15.73
CA LYS A 264 17.62 -6.89 -15.81
C LYS A 264 17.04 -6.10 -16.98
N ARG A 265 16.71 -6.78 -18.09
CA ARG A 265 16.08 -6.15 -19.26
C ARG A 265 14.63 -5.81 -18.95
N LEU A 266 13.91 -6.70 -18.27
CA LEU A 266 12.53 -6.47 -17.84
C LEU A 266 12.46 -5.33 -16.81
N GLU A 267 13.32 -5.35 -15.78
CA GLU A 267 13.44 -4.27 -14.78
C GLU A 267 13.62 -2.89 -15.43
N ARG A 268 14.57 -2.78 -16.37
CA ARG A 268 14.82 -1.54 -17.12
C ARG A 268 13.62 -1.12 -17.97
N LYS A 269 12.95 -2.08 -18.60
CA LYS A 269 11.78 -1.83 -19.45
C LYS A 269 10.54 -1.40 -18.66
N LEU A 270 10.36 -1.92 -17.46
CA LEU A 270 9.24 -1.56 -16.57
C LEU A 270 9.46 -0.20 -15.95
N SER A 271 10.65 0.04 -15.40
CA SER A 271 11.00 1.31 -14.76
C SER A 271 11.13 2.48 -15.72
N ARG A 272 11.49 2.22 -16.99
CA ARG A 272 11.81 3.27 -17.98
C ARG A 272 12.85 4.28 -17.47
N GLY A 273 13.74 3.85 -16.56
CA GLY A 273 14.74 4.72 -15.93
C GLY A 273 14.22 5.67 -14.85
N ARG A 274 12.96 5.54 -14.40
CA ARG A 274 12.34 6.42 -13.40
C ARG A 274 12.91 6.14 -12.01
N LEU A 275 13.71 7.05 -11.47
CA LEU A 275 14.18 6.97 -10.08
C LEU A 275 13.04 7.21 -9.08
N SER A 276 12.17 8.15 -9.40
CA SER A 276 10.96 8.51 -8.65
C SER A 276 9.83 8.87 -9.63
N PRO A 277 8.56 8.93 -9.18
CA PRO A 277 7.48 9.58 -9.92
C PRO A 277 7.84 11.02 -10.31
N THR A 278 7.46 11.44 -11.52
CA THR A 278 7.60 12.83 -11.96
C THR A 278 6.55 13.72 -11.31
N ALA A 279 6.74 15.05 -11.37
CA ALA A 279 5.73 16.00 -10.90
C ALA A 279 4.36 15.81 -11.60
N ALA A 280 4.36 15.45 -12.90
CA ALA A 280 3.14 15.15 -13.64
C ALA A 280 2.48 13.84 -13.14
N ASP A 281 3.28 12.81 -12.84
CA ASP A 281 2.76 11.58 -12.24
C ASP A 281 2.11 11.85 -10.87
N LEU A 282 2.74 12.67 -10.02
CA LEU A 282 2.20 13.01 -8.71
C LEU A 282 0.92 13.85 -8.82
N LYS A 283 0.88 14.81 -9.75
CA LYS A 283 -0.28 15.69 -9.93
C LYS A 283 -1.49 14.96 -10.54
N ASN A 284 -1.26 14.21 -11.62
CA ASN A 284 -2.32 13.66 -12.46
C ASN A 284 -2.57 12.17 -12.20
N GLY A 285 -1.59 11.47 -11.63
CA GLY A 285 -1.71 10.05 -11.35
C GLY A 285 -2.81 9.77 -10.33
N ARG A 286 -3.47 8.63 -10.52
CA ARG A 286 -4.44 8.05 -9.59
C ARG A 286 -4.03 6.62 -9.30
N ALA A 287 -4.58 6.10 -8.21
CA ALA A 287 -4.55 4.68 -7.92
C ALA A 287 -5.94 4.28 -7.43
N ALA A 288 -6.25 3.00 -7.52
CA ALA A 288 -7.55 2.48 -7.14
C ALA A 288 -7.43 1.14 -6.44
N VAL A 289 -8.30 0.91 -5.48
CA VAL A 289 -8.53 -0.36 -4.83
C VAL A 289 -9.96 -0.77 -5.12
N TRP A 290 -10.11 -1.96 -5.68
CA TRP A 290 -11.39 -2.64 -5.81
C TRP A 290 -11.43 -3.80 -4.83
N GLY A 291 -12.58 -4.08 -4.25
CA GLY A 291 -12.77 -5.23 -3.38
C GLY A 291 -14.15 -5.85 -3.55
N GLU A 292 -14.20 -7.17 -3.41
CA GLU A 292 -15.43 -7.96 -3.33
C GLU A 292 -15.37 -8.83 -2.09
N ALA A 293 -16.39 -8.74 -1.23
CA ALA A 293 -16.55 -9.63 -0.09
C ALA A 293 -17.71 -10.59 -0.33
N ARG A 294 -17.54 -11.84 0.13
CA ARG A 294 -18.55 -12.90 0.00
C ARG A 294 -18.83 -13.57 1.35
N SER A 295 -20.10 -13.79 1.63
CA SER A 295 -20.59 -14.53 2.80
C SER A 295 -20.84 -16.01 2.47
N PRO A 296 -20.89 -16.90 3.48
CA PRO A 296 -21.08 -18.34 3.25
C PRO A 296 -22.41 -18.72 2.60
N ASP A 297 -23.43 -17.87 2.72
CA ASP A 297 -24.76 -18.02 2.13
C ASP A 297 -24.86 -17.49 0.68
N GLY A 298 -23.75 -17.00 0.11
CA GLY A 298 -23.66 -16.53 -1.28
C GLY A 298 -23.84 -15.03 -1.47
N GLY A 299 -24.14 -14.28 -0.41
CA GLY A 299 -24.16 -12.82 -0.45
C GLY A 299 -22.81 -12.26 -0.91
N THR A 300 -22.86 -11.24 -1.76
CA THR A 300 -21.67 -10.61 -2.36
C THR A 300 -21.83 -9.11 -2.32
N VAL A 301 -20.79 -8.37 -1.95
CA VAL A 301 -20.79 -6.89 -2.03
C VAL A 301 -19.47 -6.41 -2.60
N ARG A 302 -19.52 -5.31 -3.36
CA ARG A 302 -18.34 -4.73 -3.99
C ARG A 302 -18.14 -3.30 -3.56
N ALA A 303 -16.89 -2.87 -3.48
CA ALA A 303 -16.53 -1.49 -3.21
C ALA A 303 -15.32 -1.07 -4.03
N ARG A 304 -15.32 0.18 -4.51
CA ARG A 304 -14.20 0.79 -5.19
C ARG A 304 -13.79 2.10 -4.53
N LEU A 305 -12.53 2.18 -4.15
CA LEU A 305 -11.87 3.37 -3.63
C LEU A 305 -10.89 3.89 -4.67
N GLU A 306 -11.07 5.13 -5.11
CA GLU A 306 -10.07 5.84 -5.90
C GLU A 306 -9.30 6.77 -4.96
N THR A 307 -7.98 6.85 -5.17
CA THR A 307 -7.05 7.67 -4.39
C THR A 307 -6.23 8.56 -5.32
N PRO A 308 -5.50 9.56 -4.77
CA PRO A 308 -4.39 10.15 -5.49
C PRO A 308 -3.34 9.10 -5.86
N GLN A 309 -2.30 9.53 -6.57
CA GLN A 309 -1.15 8.67 -6.86
C GLN A 309 -0.65 7.97 -5.58
N ALA A 310 -0.38 6.65 -5.67
CA ALA A 310 -0.13 5.77 -4.53
C ALA A 310 0.94 6.24 -3.52
N HIS A 311 1.98 6.94 -3.96
CA HIS A 311 3.02 7.52 -3.11
C HIS A 311 2.52 8.76 -2.36
N LEU A 312 1.69 9.60 -2.98
CA LEU A 312 1.06 10.73 -2.30
C LEU A 312 0.09 10.24 -1.24
N TYR A 313 -0.79 9.29 -1.60
CA TYR A 313 -1.66 8.66 -0.62
C TYR A 313 -0.85 8.03 0.53
N SER A 314 0.23 7.30 0.21
CA SER A 314 1.10 6.70 1.22
C SER A 314 1.71 7.72 2.18
N ALA A 315 2.17 8.86 1.67
CA ALA A 315 2.74 9.92 2.49
C ALA A 315 1.70 10.54 3.43
N GLU A 316 0.50 10.85 2.94
CA GLU A 316 -0.59 11.40 3.74
C GLU A 316 -1.09 10.39 4.80
N ALA A 317 -1.28 9.13 4.40
CA ALA A 317 -1.72 8.07 5.29
C ALA A 317 -0.74 7.83 6.44
N ALA A 318 0.57 7.74 6.15
CA ALA A 318 1.58 7.50 7.17
C ALA A 318 1.59 8.61 8.25
N ILE A 319 1.44 9.86 7.84
CA ILE A 319 1.40 11.00 8.75
C ILE A 319 0.08 11.07 9.51
N LEU A 320 -1.05 10.81 8.85
CA LEU A 320 -2.34 10.71 9.51
C LEU A 320 -2.30 9.64 10.62
N LEU A 321 -1.78 8.45 10.31
CA LEU A 321 -1.64 7.34 11.26
C LEU A 321 -0.71 7.72 12.41
N ALA A 322 0.45 8.33 12.13
CA ALA A 322 1.37 8.79 13.18
C ALA A 322 0.73 9.83 14.10
N ARG A 323 -0.02 10.78 13.54
CA ARG A 323 -0.76 11.79 14.31
C ARG A 323 -1.83 11.15 15.20
N ARG A 324 -2.67 10.25 14.65
CA ARG A 324 -3.70 9.55 15.44
C ARG A 324 -3.08 8.69 16.55
N THR A 325 -1.98 8.01 16.24
CA THR A 325 -1.20 7.20 17.19
C THR A 325 -0.73 8.06 18.36
N LEU A 326 -0.10 9.22 18.08
CA LEU A 326 0.38 10.15 19.09
C LEU A 326 -0.76 10.77 19.93
N GLN A 327 -1.95 10.91 19.35
CA GLN A 327 -3.16 11.39 20.03
C GLN A 327 -3.86 10.32 20.88
N GLY A 328 -3.25 9.13 21.05
CA GLY A 328 -3.76 8.08 21.93
C GLY A 328 -4.62 7.03 21.24
N ALA A 329 -4.71 7.01 19.90
CA ALA A 329 -5.38 5.92 19.18
C ALA A 329 -4.55 4.62 19.13
N ALA A 330 -3.30 4.65 19.59
CA ALA A 330 -2.40 3.52 19.61
C ALA A 330 -2.93 2.40 20.54
N LYS A 331 -2.91 1.17 20.05
CA LYS A 331 -3.11 -0.04 20.86
C LYS A 331 -1.85 -0.89 20.82
N PRO A 332 -1.34 -1.37 21.97
CA PRO A 332 -0.15 -2.22 21.98
C PRO A 332 -0.31 -3.47 21.10
N GLY A 333 0.80 -3.92 20.52
CA GLY A 333 0.82 -5.02 19.57
C GLY A 333 0.79 -4.56 18.10
N PHE A 334 0.73 -5.54 17.20
CA PHE A 334 0.56 -5.32 15.78
C PHE A 334 -0.84 -4.75 15.49
N GLN A 335 -0.93 -3.65 14.74
CA GLN A 335 -2.19 -3.02 14.35
C GLN A 335 -2.25 -2.80 12.84
N LEU A 336 -3.47 -2.91 12.29
CA LEU A 336 -3.77 -2.52 10.92
C LEU A 336 -4.13 -1.02 10.84
N PRO A 337 -3.87 -0.34 9.72
CA PRO A 337 -4.13 1.10 9.58
C PRO A 337 -5.54 1.55 9.96
N PHE A 338 -6.58 0.83 9.53
CA PHE A 338 -7.96 1.21 9.77
C PHE A 338 -8.34 1.12 11.25
N ALA A 339 -7.71 0.23 12.02
CA ALA A 339 -7.92 0.17 13.47
C ALA A 339 -7.43 1.44 14.21
N VAL A 340 -6.54 2.22 13.59
CA VAL A 340 -5.96 3.45 14.17
C VAL A 340 -6.64 4.71 13.64
N ALA A 341 -6.90 4.79 12.33
CA ALA A 341 -7.43 6.00 11.69
C ALA A 341 -8.89 5.87 11.20
N GLY A 342 -9.41 4.66 11.05
CA GLY A 342 -10.78 4.41 10.60
C GLY A 342 -11.11 5.14 9.29
N ALA A 343 -12.31 5.75 9.25
CA ALA A 343 -12.81 6.47 8.09
C ALA A 343 -11.92 7.67 7.68
N ALA A 344 -11.07 8.19 8.58
CA ALA A 344 -10.17 9.30 8.26
C ALA A 344 -9.15 8.96 7.16
N LEU A 345 -8.83 7.67 6.96
CA LEU A 345 -7.99 7.21 5.83
C LEU A 345 -8.62 7.55 4.46
N ILE A 346 -9.94 7.76 4.43
CA ILE A 346 -10.69 8.16 3.24
C ILE A 346 -11.00 9.65 3.32
N GLU A 347 -11.58 10.10 4.44
CA GLU A 347 -12.19 11.42 4.57
C GLU A 347 -11.16 12.55 4.68
N GLU A 348 -10.00 12.30 5.28
CA GLU A 348 -8.98 13.34 5.52
C GLU A 348 -7.84 13.33 4.51
N ILE A 349 -7.70 12.27 3.70
CA ILE A 349 -6.67 12.20 2.67
C ILE A 349 -7.20 12.83 1.37
N PRO A 350 -6.70 14.02 0.95
CA PRO A 350 -7.29 14.76 -0.16
C PRO A 350 -7.30 13.96 -1.46
N GLY A 351 -8.42 14.02 -2.21
CA GLY A 351 -8.56 13.32 -3.49
C GLY A 351 -8.80 11.82 -3.37
N THR A 352 -9.24 11.37 -2.20
CA THR A 352 -9.69 10.00 -1.95
C THR A 352 -11.21 9.95 -1.91
N HIS A 353 -11.82 9.03 -2.64
CA HIS A 353 -13.28 8.96 -2.74
C HIS A 353 -13.77 7.55 -3.08
N TRP A 354 -14.88 7.17 -2.47
CA TRP A 354 -15.65 6.01 -2.88
C TRP A 354 -16.29 6.29 -4.25
N ARG A 355 -16.15 5.37 -5.19
CA ARG A 355 -16.78 5.48 -6.52
C ARG A 355 -18.00 4.59 -6.67
N GLU A 356 -17.94 3.38 -6.12
CA GLU A 356 -19.03 2.40 -6.21
C GLU A 356 -19.10 1.61 -4.91
N ILE A 357 -20.33 1.41 -4.41
CA ILE A 357 -20.69 0.38 -3.44
C ILE A 357 -21.90 -0.31 -4.06
N ALA A 358 -21.66 -1.36 -4.84
CA ALA A 358 -22.72 -2.06 -5.53
C ALA A 358 -23.25 -3.20 -4.64
N ASP A 359 -24.55 -3.18 -4.37
CA ASP A 359 -25.28 -4.40 -4.06
C ASP A 359 -25.33 -5.26 -5.33
N PRO A 360 -25.28 -6.60 -5.21
CA PRO A 360 -25.05 -7.51 -6.33
C PRO A 360 -26.24 -7.63 -7.30
N GLU A 361 -27.27 -6.78 -7.19
CA GLU A 361 -28.47 -6.85 -8.05
C GLU A 361 -28.43 -5.91 -9.26
N GLU A 362 -27.45 -5.01 -9.40
CA GLU A 362 -27.23 -4.31 -10.68
C GLU A 362 -26.27 -5.11 -11.55
N ASP A 363 -26.77 -6.25 -12.04
CA ASP A 363 -26.25 -6.82 -13.27
C ASP A 363 -26.46 -5.79 -14.39
N LEU A 364 -25.38 -5.55 -15.12
CA LEU A 364 -25.32 -4.74 -16.33
C LEU A 364 -26.29 -5.32 -17.37
N GLU A 365 -27.56 -4.92 -17.33
CA GLU A 365 -28.38 -4.96 -18.53
C GLU A 365 -27.81 -3.93 -19.49
N ALA A 366 -27.03 -4.42 -20.46
CA ALA A 366 -26.62 -3.64 -21.61
C ALA A 366 -27.88 -2.98 -22.21
N GLU A 367 -27.91 -1.65 -22.24
CA GLU A 367 -28.98 -0.93 -22.94
C GLU A 367 -29.12 -1.53 -24.35
N PRO A 368 -30.34 -1.95 -24.75
CA PRO A 368 -30.53 -2.45 -26.10
C PRO A 368 -30.24 -1.31 -27.08
N ALA A 369 -29.23 -1.52 -27.92
CA ALA A 369 -28.90 -0.61 -29.00
C ALA A 369 -30.17 -0.29 -29.81
N PRO A 370 -30.45 1.00 -30.12
CA PRO A 370 -31.64 1.36 -30.85
C PRO A 370 -31.64 0.65 -32.21
N ALA A 371 -32.71 -0.10 -32.46
CA ALA A 371 -32.92 -0.82 -33.69
C ALA A 371 -32.78 0.14 -34.88
N LEU A 372 -31.82 -0.14 -35.76
CA LEU A 372 -31.74 0.44 -37.09
C LEU A 372 -33.09 0.22 -37.79
N ALA A 373 -33.86 1.30 -37.93
CA ALA A 373 -35.07 1.31 -38.73
C ALA A 373 -34.70 1.07 -40.20
N LEU A 374 -34.69 -0.18 -40.62
CA LEU A 374 -34.70 -0.58 -42.02
C LEU A 374 -36.09 -0.27 -42.59
N GLY A 375 -36.29 0.98 -42.99
CA GLY A 375 -37.40 1.37 -43.86
C GLY A 375 -37.14 0.94 -45.30
N ARG A 376 -37.64 -0.24 -45.68
CA ARG A 376 -38.07 -0.56 -47.05
C ARG A 376 -39.57 -0.78 -46.97
N ALA A 377 -40.42 -0.40 -47.89
CA ALA A 377 -40.41 0.39 -49.12
C ALA A 377 -41.91 0.67 -49.39
N GLU A 378 -42.25 1.50 -50.38
CA GLU A 378 -43.27 1.27 -51.42
C GLU A 378 -43.88 2.58 -51.99
N PRO A 379 -44.53 2.56 -53.18
CA PRO A 379 -44.00 3.28 -54.34
C PRO A 379 -45.01 4.29 -54.94
N GLU A 380 -44.71 4.72 -56.17
CA GLU A 380 -45.60 5.26 -57.20
C GLU A 380 -45.75 6.78 -57.41
N ARG A 381 -45.38 7.15 -58.65
CA ARG A 381 -46.07 8.02 -59.62
C ARG A 381 -46.20 9.52 -59.34
N ALA A 382 -45.47 10.32 -60.10
CA ALA A 382 -45.96 10.97 -61.33
C ALA A 382 -44.77 11.41 -62.20
#